data_AF-A0A2P9F5H8-F1
#
_entry.id   AF-A0A2P9F5H8-F1
#
_cell.length_a   1.000
_cell.length_b   1.000
_cell.length_c   1.000
_cell.angle_alpha   90.00
_cell.angle_beta   90.00
_cell.angle_gamma   90.00
#
_symmetry.space_group_name_H-M   'P 1'
#
loop_
_entity.id
_entity.type
_entity.pdbx_description
1 polymer ?
#
loop_
_entity_poly.entity_id
_entity_poly.type
_entity_poly.pdbx_seq_one_letter_code
_entity_poly.pdbx_strand_id
1 'polypeptide(L)' 'MSENKSGNSNNASKVSRWDQHGRQHVVRVQRSGVQRTIRCDTCGWRKGAQFLPWLKAQEHLAEAHQATVDPAAS' A
#
# COMPACT_ATOMS: atom_id res chain seq x y z
N MET A 1 -2.46 20.40 -13.39
CA MET A 1 -1.18 19.69 -13.19
C MET A 1 -0.94 19.55 -11.70
N SER A 2 -0.80 18.33 -11.19
CA SER A 2 0.06 17.97 -10.05
C SER A 2 -0.06 16.46 -9.86
N GLU A 3 0.65 15.78 -10.74
CA GLU A 3 0.99 14.38 -10.64
C GLU A 3 1.73 14.15 -9.32
N ASN A 4 1.07 13.54 -8.33
CA ASN A 4 1.78 12.86 -7.24
C ASN A 4 2.32 11.51 -7.74
N LYS A 5 3.08 11.59 -8.83
CA LYS A 5 3.94 10.54 -9.35
C LYS A 5 5.14 10.52 -8.42
N SER A 6 5.03 9.75 -7.33
CA SER A 6 6.17 9.43 -6.46
C SER A 6 7.34 9.05 -7.35
N GLY A 7 8.41 9.85 -7.23
CA GLY A 7 9.57 9.83 -8.09
C GLY A 7 10.17 8.44 -8.28
N ASN A 8 10.58 8.21 -9.52
CA ASN A 8 11.33 7.04 -9.95
C ASN A 8 12.65 6.95 -9.17
N SER A 9 12.83 5.88 -8.40
CA SER A 9 14.10 5.13 -8.32
C SER A 9 13.87 3.77 -7.65
N ASN A 10 13.73 2.76 -8.51
CA ASN A 10 13.88 1.32 -8.24
C ASN A 10 12.76 0.60 -7.45
N ASN A 11 11.78 0.13 -8.23
CA ASN A 11 11.12 -1.18 -8.08
C ASN A 11 10.03 -1.35 -7.00
N ALA A 12 9.77 -0.35 -6.14
CA ALA A 12 8.71 -0.42 -5.12
C ALA A 12 7.70 0.73 -5.19
N SER A 13 6.40 0.40 -5.17
CA SER A 13 5.29 1.36 -4.99
C SER A 13 4.75 1.27 -3.56
N LYS A 14 4.09 2.31 -3.04
CA LYS A 14 3.48 2.31 -1.70
C LYS A 14 2.00 2.73 -1.75
N VAL A 15 1.21 2.16 -0.85
CA VAL A 15 -0.18 2.52 -0.57
C VAL A 15 -0.27 2.88 0.90
N SER A 16 -0.86 4.03 1.22
CA SER A 16 -1.06 4.45 2.61
C SER A 16 -2.49 4.88 2.85
N ARG A 17 -3.01 4.53 4.03
CA ARG A 17 -4.33 4.92 4.52
C ARG A 17 -4.26 5.21 6.01
N TRP A 18 -5.23 5.97 6.50
CA TRP A 18 -5.36 6.29 7.92
C TRP A 18 -6.52 5.49 8.49
N ASP A 19 -6.35 4.99 9.71
CA ASP A 19 -7.47 4.47 10.48
C ASP A 19 -8.27 5.63 11.12
N GLN A 20 -9.43 5.30 11.67
CA GLN A 20 -10.30 6.26 12.36
C GLN A 20 -9.65 6.93 13.59
N HIS A 21 -8.55 6.36 14.09
CA HIS A 21 -7.79 6.90 15.22
C HIS A 21 -6.67 7.85 14.79
N GLY A 22 -6.55 8.11 13.48
CA GLY A 22 -5.52 8.98 12.92
C GLY A 22 -4.15 8.31 12.78
N ARG A 23 -4.05 6.98 12.93
CA ARG A 23 -2.78 6.27 12.72
C ARG A 23 -2.62 5.94 11.24
N GLN A 24 -1.44 6.27 10.72
CA GLN A 24 -1.09 5.94 9.35
C GLN A 24 -0.64 4.48 9.23
N HIS A 25 -1.18 3.80 8.23
CA HIS A 25 -0.82 2.45 7.85
C HIS A 25 -0.27 2.43 6.44
N VAL A 26 0.84 1.71 6.22
CA VAL A 26 1.57 1.73 4.95
C VAL A 26 1.85 0.32 4.46
N VAL A 27 1.51 0.08 3.21
CA VAL A 27 1.80 -1.16 2.50
C VAL A 27 2.69 -0.87 1.30
N ARG A 28 3.83 -1.55 1.20
CA ARG A 28 4.74 -1.51 0.05
C ARG A 28 4.45 -2.66 -0.89
N VAL A 29 4.52 -2.38 -2.18
CA VAL A 29 4.45 -3.34 -3.28
C VAL A 29 5.80 -3.33 -3.98
N GLN A 30 6.60 -4.37 -3.78
CA GLN A 30 7.93 -4.55 -4.36
C GLN A 30 7.86 -5.53 -5.53
N ARG A 31 8.59 -5.31 -6.63
CA ARG A 31 8.61 -6.24 -7.77
C ARG A 31 9.74 -7.28 -7.59
N SER A 32 9.37 -8.54 -7.48
CA SER A 32 10.29 -9.67 -7.37
C SER A 32 10.20 -10.52 -8.64
N GLY A 33 10.90 -10.09 -9.70
CA GLY A 33 10.81 -10.74 -11.01
C GLY A 33 9.43 -10.58 -11.66
N VAL A 34 8.77 -11.70 -11.96
CA VAL A 34 7.40 -11.77 -12.54
C VAL A 34 6.30 -11.54 -11.50
N GLN A 35 6.58 -11.78 -10.22
CA GLN A 35 5.61 -11.60 -9.14
C GLN A 35 5.86 -10.27 -8.42
N ARG A 36 4.85 -9.76 -7.72
CA ARG A 36 5.03 -8.65 -6.78
C ARG A 36 4.84 -9.14 -5.36
N THR A 37 5.71 -8.70 -4.47
CA THR A 37 5.56 -8.88 -3.03
C THR A 37 4.85 -7.67 -2.47
N ILE A 38 3.79 -7.89 -1.72
CA ILE A 38 3.10 -6.91 -0.89
C ILE A 38 3.60 -7.09 0.53
N ARG A 39 3.93 -6.00 1.22
CA ARG A 39 4.34 -6.00 2.63
C ARG A 39 3.72 -4.84 3.37
N CYS A 40 3.08 -5.09 4.50
CA CYS A 40 2.67 -4.05 5.44
C CYS A 40 3.85 -3.69 6.34
N ASP A 41 4.24 -2.41 6.35
CA ASP A 41 5.29 -1.92 7.23
C ASP A 41 4.81 -1.81 8.69
N THR A 42 3.50 -1.68 8.91
CA THR A 42 2.92 -1.54 10.25
C THR A 42 2.91 -2.85 11.03
N CYS A 43 2.43 -3.94 10.42
CA CYS A 43 2.23 -5.23 11.09
C CYS A 43 3.14 -6.35 10.59
N GLY A 44 3.98 -6.07 9.59
CA GLY A 44 4.90 -7.06 9.03
C GLY A 44 4.26 -8.09 8.08
N TRP A 45 2.94 -8.02 7.85
CA TRP A 45 2.24 -8.90 6.91
C TRP A 45 2.90 -8.89 5.53
N ARG A 46 2.99 -10.05 4.87
CA ARG A 46 3.61 -10.21 3.56
C ARG A 46 2.83 -11.18 2.68
N LYS A 47 2.66 -10.85 1.39
CA LYS A 47 1.98 -11.71 0.41
C LYS A 47 2.56 -11.56 -0.99
N GLY A 48 2.73 -12.66 -1.72
CA GLY A 48 2.98 -12.64 -3.16
C GLY A 48 1.67 -12.41 -3.93
N ALA A 49 1.68 -11.50 -4.90
CA ALA A 49 0.53 -11.19 -5.75
C ALA A 49 0.97 -11.07 -7.21
N GLN A 50 0.29 -11.82 -8.07
CA GLN A 50 0.50 -11.79 -9.51
C GLN A 50 -0.47 -10.81 -10.20
N PHE A 51 -1.68 -10.69 -9.67
CA PHE A 51 -2.71 -9.79 -10.17
C PHE A 51 -3.16 -8.83 -9.08
N LEU A 52 -3.42 -7.58 -9.48
CA LEU A 52 -3.96 -6.50 -8.65
C LEU A 52 -3.27 -6.30 -7.29
N PRO A 53 -1.92 -6.18 -7.23
CA PRO A 53 -1.22 -6.09 -5.96
C PRO A 53 -1.58 -4.82 -5.15
N TRP A 54 -2.00 -3.74 -5.80
CA TRP A 54 -2.47 -2.53 -5.10
C TRP A 54 -3.86 -2.72 -4.48
N LEU A 55 -4.77 -3.43 -5.15
CA LEU A 55 -6.08 -3.75 -4.56
C LEU A 55 -5.90 -4.60 -3.31
N LYS A 56 -5.05 -5.63 -3.38
CA LYS A 56 -4.73 -6.48 -2.22
C LYS A 56 -4.06 -5.71 -1.07
N ALA A 57 -3.28 -4.68 -1.39
CA ALA A 57 -2.74 -3.77 -0.37
C ALA A 57 -3.85 -2.95 0.32
N GLN A 58 -4.82 -2.45 -0.44
CA GLN A 58 -5.95 -1.68 0.10
C GLN A 58 -6.92 -2.56 0.91
N GLU A 59 -7.23 -3.76 0.44
CA GLU A 59 -8.03 -4.74 1.18
C GLU A 59 -7.42 -5.02 2.56
N HIS A 60 -6.10 -5.27 2.60
CA HIS A 60 -5.41 -5.49 3.86
C HIS A 60 -5.51 -4.28 4.81
N LEU A 61 -5.33 -3.06 4.29
CA LEU A 61 -5.49 -1.84 5.09
C LEU A 61 -6.90 -1.72 5.67
N ALA A 62 -7.93 -2.01 4.89
CA ALA A 62 -9.31 -1.96 5.35
C ALA A 62 -9.63 -3.07 6.37
N GLU A 63 -9.26 -4.31 6.08
CA GLU A 63 -9.65 -5.48 6.88
C GLU A 63 -8.82 -5.62 8.17
N ALA A 64 -7.50 -5.46 8.10
CA ALA A 64 -6.63 -5.70 9.25
C ALA A 64 -6.44 -4.46 10.12
N HIS A 65 -6.62 -3.27 9.55
CA HIS A 65 -6.30 -2.01 10.22
C HIS A 65 -7.46 -1.01 10.26
N GLN A 66 -8.59 -1.30 9.61
CA GLN A 66 -9.69 -0.35 9.44
C GLN A 66 -9.19 1.00 8.86
N ALA A 67 -8.12 0.93 8.08
CA ALA A 67 -7.44 2.07 7.49
C ALA A 67 -8.08 2.37 6.14
N THR A 68 -9.21 3.07 6.17
CA THR A 68 -10.04 3.38 4.99
C THR A 68 -9.97 4.85 4.57
N VAL A 69 -9.48 5.73 5.44
CA VAL A 69 -9.38 7.17 5.14
C VAL A 69 -8.22 7.39 4.16
N ASP A 70 -8.54 7.99 3.02
CA ASP A 70 -7.55 8.39 2.03
C ASP A 70 -7.08 9.83 2.31
N PRO A 71 -5.81 10.05 2.70
CA PRO A 71 -5.29 11.39 2.94
C PRO A 71 -5.21 12.25 1.66
N ALA A 72 -5.39 11.66 0.48
CA ALA A 72 -5.41 12.38 -0.79
C ALA A 72 -6.81 12.86 -1.21
N ALA A 73 -7.86 12.51 -0.47
CA ALA A 73 -9.24 12.92 -0.77
C ALA A 73 -9.67 14.21 -0.03
N SER A 74 -8.71 14.94 0.55
CA SER A 74 -8.92 16.23 1.23
C SER A 74 -8.75 17.41 0.30
#